data_AF-A0A1G1KMH9-F1
#
_entry.id   AF-A0A1G1KMH9-F1
#
_cell.length_a   1.000
_cell.length_b   1.000
_cell.length_c   1.000
_cell.angle_alpha   90.00
_cell.angle_beta   90.00
_cell.angle_gamma   90.00
#
_symmetry.space_group_name_H-M   'P 1'
#
loop_
_entity.id
_entity.type
_entity.pdbx_description
1 polymer ?
#
loop_
_entity_poly.entity_id
_entity_poly.type
_entity_poly.pdbx_seq_one_letter_code
_entity_poly.pdbx_strand_id
1 'polypeptide(L)'
;MRNTRVLQVCGTGSGVGKSVIVAGLCRIFLQDGFTVCPFKAQNMALNSFVTKERREIGRAQASQAAACRIEPSVDMNPILIKPTSDIGSQVIVRGRPIGNMRAAEYIKHKKNLKNVVWKAFARLKHKYEIVVIEGAGSPAEINLKKHDLVNMKMAQHANAPVILVGDIDKGGVFAWIVGTLELLTKKERSMIKGVIINKFRGDKRLLASGISFLEKRTKIKVLGVVPYFSRRSGIPSQMGNDIQIPEEDSASLDERIRHNKLDKNRKNIDIAVIRLPYMSNFTDFDALEKEEDVVLRYVKDAAELKKPDLIIIPGTKNTIFDMRYVKTSGLASRIDALVNSNSSTFLLGICGGYQILGRKISDKYHLESSSKEIEGLGILPICTRLGKNKVLAQVKARDMTSGIEISGYEIHHGVSKYERNCGPFFEVLEHNGRAARYPDGFRRKDGRVFGTYIHGLFDTDIFRRAFLNRIRQRKGWQPLPEKNCFDQDREFDKLARLLRENIDMKSLYRIVNPHTNCNMSVS
;
A
#
# COMPACT_ATOMS: atom_id res chain seq x y z
N MET A 1 -2.33 29.07 -22.70
CA MET A 1 -2.41 28.10 -21.58
C MET A 1 -1.75 26.81 -22.04
N ARG A 2 -0.81 26.23 -21.29
CA ARG A 2 -0.23 24.91 -21.62
C ARG A 2 -1.38 23.90 -21.77
N ASN A 3 -1.49 23.24 -22.91
CA ASN A 3 -2.52 22.23 -23.14
C ASN A 3 -2.06 20.91 -22.49
N THR A 4 -2.35 20.75 -21.20
CA THR A 4 -1.96 19.57 -20.43
C THR A 4 -2.63 18.33 -20.97
N ARG A 5 -1.82 17.30 -21.23
CA ARG A 5 -2.26 16.01 -21.74
C ARG A 5 -2.74 15.16 -20.56
N VAL A 6 -3.79 14.38 -20.78
CA VAL A 6 -4.38 13.56 -19.73
C VAL A 6 -4.59 12.16 -20.28
N LEU A 7 -4.27 11.15 -19.50
CA LEU A 7 -4.53 9.76 -19.81
C LEU A 7 -5.19 9.12 -18.62
N GLN A 8 -6.29 8.39 -18.81
CA GLN A 8 -6.90 7.62 -17.73
C GLN A 8 -6.71 6.13 -17.93
N VAL A 9 -6.35 5.43 -16.85
CA VAL A 9 -6.22 3.97 -16.80
C VAL A 9 -7.35 3.41 -15.96
N CYS A 10 -8.33 2.79 -16.62
CA CYS A 10 -9.40 2.02 -15.98
C CYS A 10 -9.03 0.53 -15.98
N GLY A 11 -9.73 -0.27 -15.20
CA GLY A 11 -9.50 -1.72 -15.13
C GLY A 11 -10.82 -2.46 -15.24
N THR A 12 -10.81 -3.73 -15.61
CA THR A 12 -12.03 -4.57 -15.60
C THR A 12 -12.45 -4.96 -14.18
N GLY A 13 -11.65 -4.64 -13.16
CA GLY A 13 -11.93 -4.89 -11.75
C GLY A 13 -10.84 -4.36 -10.82
N SER A 14 -10.96 -4.67 -9.53
CA SER A 14 -9.93 -4.40 -8.51
C SER A 14 -8.77 -5.41 -8.60
N GLY A 15 -7.55 -5.00 -8.26
CA GLY A 15 -6.37 -5.87 -8.31
C GLY A 15 -5.84 -6.24 -9.71
N VAL A 16 -6.42 -5.72 -10.81
CA VAL A 16 -5.95 -6.02 -12.19
C VAL A 16 -4.59 -5.39 -12.54
N GLY A 17 -4.01 -4.62 -11.62
CA GLY A 17 -2.70 -3.98 -11.77
C GLY A 17 -2.70 -2.55 -12.29
N LYS A 18 -3.83 -1.83 -12.22
CA LYS A 18 -3.92 -0.40 -12.61
C LYS A 18 -2.82 0.46 -11.97
N SER A 19 -2.63 0.38 -10.66
CA SER A 19 -1.69 1.22 -9.92
C SER A 19 -0.25 1.05 -10.42
N VAL A 20 0.13 -0.18 -10.77
CA VAL A 20 1.43 -0.53 -11.35
C VAL A 20 1.56 0.00 -12.78
N ILE A 21 0.55 -0.19 -13.63
CA ILE A 21 0.55 0.37 -14.99
C ILE A 21 0.68 1.89 -14.94
N VAL A 22 -0.06 2.56 -14.06
CA VAL A 22 0.03 4.02 -13.87
C VAL A 22 1.43 4.44 -13.41
N ALA A 23 2.03 3.75 -12.44
CA ALA A 23 3.39 4.04 -11.98
C ALA A 23 4.42 3.88 -13.11
N GLY A 24 4.34 2.80 -13.89
CA GLY A 24 5.24 2.56 -15.02
C GLY A 24 5.08 3.59 -16.14
N LEU A 25 3.84 3.96 -16.49
CA LEU A 25 3.58 5.02 -17.47
C LEU A 25 4.09 6.39 -16.97
N CYS A 26 3.87 6.70 -15.69
CA CYS A 26 4.44 7.90 -15.08
C CYS A 26 5.97 7.93 -15.21
N ARG A 27 6.66 6.82 -14.91
CA ARG A 27 8.11 6.74 -15.07
C ARG A 27 8.54 6.87 -16.54
N ILE A 28 7.83 6.24 -17.48
CA ILE A 28 8.11 6.38 -18.92
C ILE A 28 8.02 7.84 -19.36
N PHE A 29 6.92 8.53 -19.03
CA PHE A 29 6.75 9.93 -19.42
C PHE A 29 7.82 10.83 -18.80
N LEU A 30 8.22 10.57 -17.55
CA LEU A 30 9.32 11.29 -16.91
C LEU A 30 10.66 11.07 -17.66
N GLN A 31 10.97 9.81 -17.99
CA GLN A 31 12.20 9.45 -18.74
C GLN A 31 12.21 10.07 -20.14
N ASP A 32 11.03 10.24 -20.76
CA ASP A 32 10.86 10.88 -22.07
C ASP A 32 10.79 12.42 -21.98
N GLY A 33 11.15 13.00 -20.82
CA GLY A 33 11.34 14.43 -20.64
C GLY A 33 10.09 15.24 -20.26
N PHE A 34 8.96 14.58 -19.96
CA PHE A 34 7.74 15.28 -19.54
C PHE A 34 7.70 15.51 -18.04
N THR A 35 7.19 16.67 -17.64
CA THR A 35 6.68 16.85 -16.27
C THR A 35 5.36 16.09 -16.12
N VAL A 36 5.31 15.11 -15.23
CA VAL A 36 4.18 14.19 -15.09
C VAL A 36 3.77 14.01 -13.63
N CYS A 37 2.48 13.86 -13.37
CA CYS A 37 1.97 13.49 -12.05
C CYS A 37 0.85 12.44 -12.12
N PRO A 38 0.70 11.59 -11.09
CA PRO A 38 -0.44 10.70 -10.96
C PRO A 38 -1.66 11.43 -10.36
N PHE A 39 -2.84 10.89 -10.63
CA PHE A 39 -4.07 11.35 -9.99
C PHE A 39 -5.07 10.20 -9.78
N LYS A 40 -5.60 10.05 -8.57
CA LYS A 40 -6.69 9.14 -8.25
C LYS A 40 -7.75 9.88 -7.43
N ALA A 41 -8.87 10.19 -8.07
CA ALA A 41 -9.94 11.01 -7.51
C ALA A 41 -10.42 10.51 -6.14
N GLN A 42 -10.56 9.20 -5.99
CA GLN A 42 -10.86 8.56 -4.72
C GLN A 42 -10.16 7.20 -4.64
N ASN A 43 -9.55 6.96 -3.50
CA ASN A 43 -8.95 5.69 -3.15
C ASN A 43 -9.69 5.05 -1.96
N MET A 44 -9.73 3.73 -1.89
CA MET A 44 -10.21 2.97 -0.75
C MET A 44 -9.13 1.97 -0.32
N ALA A 45 -8.35 2.32 0.69
CA ALA A 45 -7.20 1.54 1.12
C ALA A 45 -6.93 1.70 2.62
N LEU A 46 -6.53 0.62 3.29
CA LEU A 46 -6.14 0.67 4.71
C LEU A 46 -4.74 1.29 4.89
N ASN A 47 -3.86 1.09 3.90
CA ASN A 47 -2.50 1.61 3.86
C ASN A 47 -2.50 3.06 3.36
N SER A 48 -1.77 3.92 4.05
CA SER A 48 -1.58 5.31 3.64
C SER A 48 -0.14 5.76 3.85
N PHE A 49 0.19 6.85 3.18
CA PHE A 49 1.42 7.61 3.36
C PHE A 49 1.11 8.95 4.04
N VAL A 50 2.04 9.43 4.85
CA VAL A 50 1.96 10.75 5.48
C VAL A 50 2.85 11.72 4.72
N THR A 51 2.26 12.71 4.07
CA THR A 51 3.00 13.75 3.34
C THR A 51 3.77 14.68 4.30
N LYS A 52 4.76 15.40 3.79
CA LYS A 52 5.50 16.45 4.54
C LYS A 52 4.58 17.53 5.13
N GLU A 53 3.42 17.76 4.50
CA GLU A 53 2.37 18.69 4.95
C GLU A 53 1.48 18.12 6.06
N ARG A 54 1.84 16.97 6.65
CA ARG A 54 1.08 16.25 7.69
C ARG A 54 -0.31 15.83 7.23
N ARG A 55 -0.38 15.36 5.98
CA ARG A 55 -1.62 14.91 5.34
C ARG A 55 -1.53 13.47 4.90
N GLU A 56 -2.66 12.79 4.95
CA GLU A 56 -2.79 11.38 4.60
C GLU A 56 -3.19 11.19 3.13
N ILE A 57 -2.50 10.31 2.42
CA ILE A 57 -2.83 9.89 1.04
C ILE A 57 -2.71 8.37 0.90
N GLY A 58 -3.33 7.77 -0.12
CA GLY A 58 -3.12 6.35 -0.43
C GLY A 58 -1.65 6.02 -0.73
N ARG A 59 -1.16 4.87 -0.25
CA ARG A 59 0.24 4.45 -0.43
C ARG A 59 0.60 4.23 -1.91
N ALA A 60 -0.34 3.80 -2.75
CA ALA A 60 -0.08 3.71 -4.19
C ALA A 60 0.13 5.07 -4.85
N GLN A 61 -0.62 6.11 -4.47
CA GLN A 61 -0.40 7.44 -5.05
C GLN A 61 0.92 8.03 -4.56
N ALA A 62 1.37 7.70 -3.35
CA ALA A 62 2.73 8.01 -2.92
C ALA A 62 3.79 7.27 -3.76
N SER A 63 3.58 5.97 -4.03
CA SER A 63 4.45 5.17 -4.90
C SER A 63 4.47 5.71 -6.35
N GLN A 64 3.33 6.10 -6.89
CA GLN A 64 3.24 6.72 -8.21
C GLN A 64 3.92 8.10 -8.26
N ALA A 65 3.83 8.89 -7.18
CA ALA A 65 4.57 10.16 -7.07
C ALA A 65 6.09 9.91 -7.04
N ALA A 66 6.55 8.87 -6.35
CA ALA A 66 7.94 8.42 -6.41
C ALA A 66 8.34 7.97 -7.84
N ALA A 67 7.45 7.29 -8.58
CA ALA A 67 7.67 6.96 -9.99
C ALA A 67 7.81 8.22 -10.87
N CYS A 68 7.25 9.36 -10.46
CA CYS A 68 7.43 10.67 -11.09
C CYS A 68 8.63 11.47 -10.55
N ARG A 69 9.38 10.98 -9.55
CA ARG A 69 10.40 11.74 -8.79
C ARG A 69 9.87 13.07 -8.21
N ILE A 70 8.62 13.08 -7.73
CA ILE A 70 8.01 14.25 -7.09
C ILE A 70 7.48 13.91 -5.71
N GLU A 71 7.37 14.93 -4.86
CA GLU A 71 6.79 14.79 -3.52
C GLU A 71 5.30 14.42 -3.58
N PRO A 72 4.83 13.44 -2.78
CA PRO A 72 3.43 13.11 -2.73
C PRO A 72 2.57 14.25 -2.17
N SER A 73 1.44 14.52 -2.83
CA SER A 73 0.52 15.60 -2.47
C SER A 73 -0.92 15.10 -2.33
N VAL A 74 -1.70 15.72 -1.46
CA VAL A 74 -3.14 15.46 -1.32
C VAL A 74 -3.95 15.76 -2.57
N ASP A 75 -3.40 16.55 -3.50
CA ASP A 75 -4.08 16.78 -4.77
C ASP A 75 -4.02 15.55 -5.69
N MET A 76 -3.03 14.67 -5.51
CA MET A 76 -2.92 13.40 -6.25
C MET A 76 -3.95 12.37 -5.75
N ASN A 77 -4.38 12.47 -4.50
CA ASN A 77 -5.45 11.64 -3.92
C ASN A 77 -6.32 12.46 -2.96
N PRO A 78 -7.29 13.25 -3.48
CA PRO A 78 -8.06 14.19 -2.68
C PRO A 78 -9.09 13.52 -1.76
N ILE A 79 -9.50 12.29 -2.05
CA ILE A 79 -10.39 11.49 -1.21
C ILE A 79 -9.76 10.14 -0.93
N LEU A 80 -9.58 9.81 0.35
CA LEU A 80 -9.17 8.49 0.80
C LEU A 80 -10.25 7.93 1.73
N ILE A 81 -10.65 6.69 1.50
CA ILE A 81 -11.63 5.96 2.30
C ILE A 81 -10.90 4.82 3.00
N LYS A 82 -11.08 4.69 4.31
CA LYS A 82 -10.53 3.57 5.09
C LYS A 82 -11.67 2.77 5.70
N PRO A 83 -11.86 1.49 5.30
CA PRO A 83 -12.82 0.62 5.97
C PRO A 83 -12.52 0.52 7.47
N THR A 84 -13.54 0.71 8.31
CA THR A 84 -13.44 0.59 9.77
C THR A 84 -14.39 -0.49 10.33
N SER A 85 -15.37 -0.91 9.53
CA SER A 85 -16.29 -2.02 9.78
C SER A 85 -16.89 -2.49 8.45
N ASP A 86 -17.75 -3.51 8.48
CA ASP A 86 -18.38 -4.05 7.27
C ASP A 86 -19.32 -3.04 6.55
N ILE A 87 -19.87 -2.07 7.31
CA ILE A 87 -20.85 -1.10 6.80
C ILE A 87 -20.39 0.35 6.89
N GLY A 88 -19.19 0.59 7.43
CA GLY A 88 -18.68 1.92 7.78
C GLY A 88 -17.25 2.15 7.33
N SER A 89 -16.92 3.39 6.99
CA SER A 89 -15.56 3.78 6.63
C SER A 89 -15.23 5.18 7.11
N GLN A 90 -13.99 5.40 7.51
CA GLN A 90 -13.44 6.72 7.73
C GLN A 90 -13.24 7.41 6.38
N VAL A 91 -13.78 8.62 6.25
CA VAL A 91 -13.64 9.45 5.06
C VAL A 91 -12.60 10.52 5.33
N ILE A 92 -11.57 10.57 4.49
CA ILE A 92 -10.46 11.51 4.56
C ILE A 92 -10.52 12.39 3.31
N VAL A 93 -10.58 13.70 3.51
CA VAL A 93 -10.66 14.70 2.43
C VAL A 93 -9.45 15.61 2.52
N ARG A 94 -8.70 15.70 1.43
CA ARG A 94 -7.41 16.44 1.35
C ARG A 94 -6.50 16.10 2.53
N GLY A 95 -6.42 14.79 2.80
CA GLY A 95 -5.61 14.17 3.84
C GLY A 95 -5.94 14.56 5.28
N ARG A 96 -7.17 15.01 5.56
CA ARG A 96 -7.72 15.13 6.92
C ARG A 96 -8.99 14.29 7.07
N PRO A 97 -9.15 13.53 8.17
CA PRO A 97 -10.38 12.82 8.45
C PRO A 97 -11.52 13.83 8.67
N ILE A 98 -12.67 13.58 8.05
CA ILE A 98 -13.89 14.39 8.24
C ILE A 98 -14.97 13.65 9.04
N GLY A 99 -14.79 12.34 9.25
CA GLY A 99 -15.70 11.51 10.03
C GLY A 99 -15.74 10.07 9.54
N ASN A 100 -16.45 9.23 10.31
CA ASN A 100 -16.80 7.87 9.90
C ASN A 100 -18.22 7.91 9.34
N MET A 101 -18.40 7.38 8.14
CA MET A 101 -19.69 7.40 7.44
C MET A 101 -20.11 5.99 7.04
N ARG A 102 -21.41 5.73 7.06
CA ARG A 102 -21.97 4.54 6.40
C ARG A 102 -22.01 4.76 4.88
N ALA A 103 -22.07 3.68 4.10
CA ALA A 103 -22.09 3.75 2.63
C ALA A 103 -23.19 4.69 2.09
N ALA A 104 -24.41 4.62 2.64
CA ALA A 104 -25.52 5.48 2.22
C ALA A 104 -25.30 6.97 2.53
N GLU A 105 -24.71 7.28 3.68
CA GLU A 105 -24.36 8.64 4.08
C GLU A 105 -23.27 9.21 3.17
N TYR A 106 -22.23 8.41 2.89
CA TYR A 106 -21.16 8.76 1.97
C TYR A 106 -21.69 9.09 0.56
N ILE A 107 -22.64 8.29 0.05
CA ILE A 107 -23.27 8.53 -1.25
C ILE A 107 -23.98 9.90 -1.29
N LYS A 108 -24.66 10.31 -0.21
CA LYS A 108 -25.26 11.64 -0.10
C LYS A 108 -24.19 12.74 -0.09
N HIS A 109 -23.09 12.51 0.63
CA HIS A 109 -21.99 13.47 0.77
C HIS A 109 -21.15 13.65 -0.50
N LYS A 110 -21.12 12.66 -1.42
CA LYS A 110 -20.35 12.70 -2.68
C LYS A 110 -20.60 13.95 -3.53
N LYS A 111 -21.81 14.53 -3.49
CA LYS A 111 -22.13 15.77 -4.23
C LYS A 111 -21.17 16.90 -3.85
N ASN A 112 -20.86 17.03 -2.55
CA ASN A 112 -19.95 18.05 -2.03
C ASN A 112 -18.48 17.71 -2.34
N LEU A 113 -18.14 16.42 -2.33
CA LEU A 113 -16.78 15.93 -2.59
C LEU A 113 -16.37 16.08 -4.06
N LYS A 114 -17.33 16.11 -4.99
CA LYS A 114 -17.07 16.35 -6.42
C LYS A 114 -16.24 17.63 -6.62
N ASN A 115 -16.64 18.74 -6.01
CA ASN A 115 -15.92 20.01 -6.18
C ASN A 115 -14.48 19.95 -5.62
N VAL A 116 -14.24 19.15 -4.58
CA VAL A 116 -12.89 18.95 -4.01
C VAL A 116 -11.98 18.27 -5.04
N VAL A 117 -12.48 17.20 -5.65
CA VAL A 117 -11.75 16.41 -6.67
C VAL A 117 -11.45 17.26 -7.90
N TRP A 118 -12.43 18.04 -8.39
CA TRP A 118 -12.28 18.85 -9.60
C TRP A 118 -11.24 19.94 -9.39
N LYS A 119 -11.27 20.61 -8.23
CA LYS A 119 -10.27 21.62 -7.86
C LYS A 119 -8.87 21.04 -7.69
N ALA A 120 -8.74 19.84 -7.12
CA ALA A 120 -7.45 19.15 -7.00
C ALA A 120 -6.88 18.78 -8.37
N PHE A 121 -7.71 18.19 -9.23
CA PHE A 121 -7.32 17.87 -10.60
C PHE A 121 -6.91 19.12 -11.40
N ALA A 122 -7.66 20.21 -11.30
CA ALA A 122 -7.33 21.47 -11.98
C ALA A 122 -5.95 22.02 -11.55
N ARG A 123 -5.63 22.01 -10.24
CA ARG A 123 -4.31 22.44 -9.75
C ARG A 123 -3.17 21.61 -10.33
N LEU A 124 -3.33 20.29 -10.38
CA LEU A 124 -2.33 19.41 -11.00
C LEU A 124 -2.23 19.66 -12.51
N LYS A 125 -3.36 19.80 -13.19
CA LYS A 125 -3.41 20.10 -14.63
C LYS A 125 -2.65 21.38 -14.97
N HIS A 126 -2.71 22.40 -14.12
CA HIS A 126 -1.95 23.64 -14.33
C HIS A 126 -0.45 23.50 -14.11
N LYS A 127 0.02 22.51 -13.33
CA LYS A 127 1.42 22.37 -12.91
C LYS A 127 2.23 21.40 -13.78
N TYR A 128 1.61 20.38 -14.34
CA TYR A 128 2.29 19.30 -15.07
C TYR A 128 1.84 19.23 -16.53
N GLU A 129 2.72 18.74 -17.40
CA GLU A 129 2.43 18.55 -18.83
C GLU A 129 1.59 17.30 -19.10
N ILE A 130 1.74 16.28 -18.25
CA ILE A 130 0.96 15.04 -18.32
C ILE A 130 0.35 14.72 -16.94
N VAL A 131 -0.95 14.43 -16.92
CA VAL A 131 -1.61 13.84 -15.74
C VAL A 131 -2.09 12.44 -16.08
N VAL A 132 -1.59 11.44 -15.35
CA VAL A 132 -2.02 10.04 -15.49
C VAL A 132 -3.05 9.72 -14.41
N ILE A 133 -4.31 9.55 -14.82
CA ILE A 133 -5.43 9.28 -13.93
C ILE A 133 -5.56 7.76 -13.72
N GLU A 134 -5.64 7.33 -12.46
CA GLU A 134 -6.00 5.97 -12.11
C GLU A 134 -7.50 5.88 -11.77
N GLY A 135 -8.24 5.02 -12.46
CA GLY A 135 -9.61 4.65 -12.11
C GLY A 135 -9.68 3.79 -10.84
N ALA A 136 -10.89 3.47 -10.38
CA ALA A 136 -11.13 2.60 -9.23
C ALA A 136 -12.08 1.46 -9.60
N GLY A 137 -11.72 0.22 -9.24
CA GLY A 137 -12.50 -0.96 -9.62
C GLY A 137 -12.71 -1.04 -11.14
N SER A 138 -13.96 -1.36 -11.53
CA SER A 138 -14.44 -1.38 -12.92
C SER A 138 -15.19 -0.09 -13.28
N PRO A 139 -15.05 0.46 -14.51
CA PRO A 139 -15.91 1.54 -14.98
C PRO A 139 -17.35 1.09 -15.27
N ALA A 140 -17.63 -0.22 -15.21
CA ALA A 140 -18.92 -0.84 -15.50
C ALA A 140 -19.73 -1.24 -14.25
N GLU A 141 -19.44 -0.70 -13.08
CA GLU A 141 -20.23 -0.90 -11.85
C GLU A 141 -21.59 -0.18 -11.95
N ILE A 142 -22.56 -0.84 -12.60
CA ILE A 142 -23.87 -0.26 -12.98
C ILE A 142 -24.64 0.34 -11.79
N ASN A 143 -24.54 -0.29 -10.62
CA ASN A 143 -25.14 0.14 -9.36
C ASN A 143 -24.49 1.41 -8.79
N LEU A 144 -23.23 1.68 -9.11
CA LEU A 144 -22.47 2.84 -8.61
C LEU A 144 -22.39 3.99 -9.63
N LYS A 145 -22.71 3.74 -10.90
CA LYS A 145 -22.57 4.68 -12.03
C LYS A 145 -23.22 6.04 -11.78
N LYS A 146 -24.43 6.06 -11.20
CA LYS A 146 -25.15 7.31 -10.84
C LYS A 146 -24.35 8.21 -9.90
N HIS A 147 -23.50 7.62 -9.05
CA HIS A 147 -22.67 8.30 -8.06
C HIS A 147 -21.16 8.16 -8.33
N ASP A 148 -20.78 7.80 -9.57
CA ASP A 148 -19.38 7.75 -9.97
C ASP A 148 -18.73 9.14 -9.89
N LEU A 149 -17.45 9.14 -9.57
CA LEU A 149 -16.54 10.30 -9.57
C LEU A 149 -15.10 9.88 -9.89
N VAL A 150 -14.85 8.59 -10.14
CA VAL A 150 -13.52 7.97 -10.22
C VAL A 150 -13.23 7.37 -11.59
N ASN A 151 -14.26 6.94 -12.31
CA ASN A 151 -14.11 6.23 -13.59
C ASN A 151 -14.53 7.12 -14.74
N MET A 152 -15.59 6.76 -15.47
CA MET A 152 -15.94 7.43 -16.73
C MET A 152 -16.38 8.87 -16.53
N LYS A 153 -16.96 9.23 -15.38
CA LYS A 153 -17.25 10.64 -15.08
C LYS A 153 -16.00 11.48 -14.88
N MET A 154 -14.94 10.90 -14.32
CA MET A 154 -13.65 11.58 -14.21
C MET A 154 -13.02 11.74 -15.61
N ALA A 155 -13.07 10.69 -16.43
CA ALA A 155 -12.55 10.74 -17.80
C ALA A 155 -13.27 11.82 -18.61
N GLN A 156 -14.61 11.89 -18.52
CA GLN A 156 -15.42 12.92 -19.16
C GLN A 156 -15.08 14.33 -18.68
N HIS A 157 -14.92 14.52 -17.36
CA HIS A 157 -14.53 15.82 -16.81
C HIS A 157 -13.15 16.26 -17.30
N ALA A 158 -12.20 15.34 -17.33
CA ALA A 158 -10.84 15.60 -17.76
C ALA A 158 -10.66 15.67 -19.28
N ASN A 159 -11.69 15.29 -20.05
CA ASN A 159 -11.60 14.98 -21.49
C ASN A 159 -10.44 14.01 -21.80
N ALA A 160 -10.29 12.98 -20.95
CA ALA A 160 -9.16 12.06 -21.01
C ALA A 160 -9.49 10.82 -21.88
N PRO A 161 -8.64 10.46 -22.86
CA PRO A 161 -8.67 9.12 -23.41
C PRO A 161 -8.43 8.07 -22.31
N VAL A 162 -9.08 6.92 -22.45
CA VAL A 162 -9.05 5.84 -21.47
C VAL A 162 -8.39 4.60 -22.04
N ILE A 163 -7.47 4.01 -21.27
CA ILE A 163 -6.94 2.66 -21.48
C ILE A 163 -7.61 1.73 -20.48
N LEU A 164 -8.11 0.59 -20.95
CA LEU A 164 -8.72 -0.44 -20.10
C LEU A 164 -7.71 -1.58 -19.83
N VAL A 165 -7.48 -1.90 -18.56
CA VAL A 165 -6.57 -2.98 -18.12
C VAL A 165 -7.37 -4.21 -17.72
N GLY A 166 -7.04 -5.36 -18.32
CA GLY A 166 -7.57 -6.68 -17.93
C GLY A 166 -6.52 -7.53 -17.23
N ASP A 167 -6.95 -8.42 -16.34
CA ASP A 167 -6.08 -9.39 -15.65
C ASP A 167 -6.31 -10.78 -16.24
N ILE A 168 -5.26 -11.38 -16.82
CA ILE A 168 -5.34 -12.73 -17.39
C ILE A 168 -4.99 -13.84 -16.40
N ASP A 169 -4.29 -13.52 -15.30
CA ASP A 169 -3.86 -14.51 -14.30
C ASP A 169 -5.07 -15.13 -13.59
N LYS A 170 -6.16 -14.36 -13.45
CA LYS A 170 -7.44 -14.82 -12.88
C LYS A 170 -8.31 -15.60 -13.86
N GLY A 171 -7.92 -15.70 -15.14
CA GLY A 171 -8.75 -16.25 -16.22
C GLY A 171 -9.90 -15.32 -16.64
N GLY A 172 -10.53 -15.62 -17.78
CA GLY A 172 -11.72 -14.90 -18.25
C GLY A 172 -11.50 -13.48 -18.79
N VAL A 173 -10.25 -13.04 -19.00
CA VAL A 173 -9.90 -11.66 -19.37
C VAL A 173 -10.68 -11.12 -20.57
N PHE A 174 -10.89 -11.94 -21.62
CA PHE A 174 -11.64 -11.53 -22.81
C PHE A 174 -13.11 -11.26 -22.50
N ALA A 175 -13.75 -12.11 -21.70
CA ALA A 175 -15.13 -11.95 -21.28
C ALA A 175 -15.27 -10.69 -20.41
N TRP A 176 -14.33 -10.44 -19.50
CA TRP A 176 -14.34 -9.24 -18.66
C TRP A 176 -14.18 -7.95 -19.46
N ILE A 177 -13.29 -7.94 -20.45
CA ILE A 177 -13.10 -6.77 -21.33
C ILE A 177 -14.37 -6.55 -22.16
N VAL A 178 -14.89 -7.58 -22.83
CA VAL A 178 -16.11 -7.48 -23.65
C VAL A 178 -17.28 -7.03 -22.78
N GLY A 179 -17.54 -7.69 -21.65
CA GLY A 179 -18.62 -7.34 -20.73
C GLY A 179 -18.51 -5.90 -20.21
N THR A 180 -17.29 -5.47 -19.84
CA THR A 180 -17.06 -4.07 -19.44
C THR A 180 -17.46 -3.11 -20.56
N LEU A 181 -17.01 -3.36 -21.79
CA LEU A 181 -17.27 -2.49 -22.94
C LEU A 181 -18.72 -2.48 -23.41
N GLU A 182 -19.46 -3.57 -23.23
CA GLU A 182 -20.89 -3.66 -23.55
C GLU A 182 -21.77 -2.91 -22.52
N LEU A 183 -21.33 -2.82 -21.26
CA LEU A 183 -22.03 -2.09 -20.19
C LEU A 183 -21.79 -0.57 -20.20
N LEU A 184 -20.85 -0.09 -21.02
CA LEU A 184 -20.60 1.33 -21.21
C LEU A 184 -21.60 1.95 -22.19
N THR A 185 -21.98 3.21 -21.96
CA THR A 185 -22.73 3.97 -22.97
C THR A 185 -21.86 4.20 -24.21
N LYS A 186 -22.47 4.49 -25.36
CA LYS A 186 -21.73 4.81 -26.60
C LYS A 186 -20.68 5.90 -26.40
N LYS A 187 -21.02 6.95 -25.64
CA LYS A 187 -20.11 8.06 -25.32
C LYS A 187 -18.94 7.62 -24.44
N GLU A 188 -19.19 6.78 -23.44
CA GLU A 188 -18.12 6.27 -22.56
C GLU A 188 -17.22 5.30 -23.31
N ARG A 189 -17.81 4.39 -24.09
CA ARG A 189 -17.08 3.42 -24.91
C ARG A 189 -16.17 4.12 -25.91
N SER A 190 -16.61 5.23 -26.52
CA SER A 190 -15.78 5.98 -27.48
C SER A 190 -14.55 6.65 -26.84
N MET A 191 -14.53 6.83 -25.52
CA MET A 191 -13.36 7.31 -24.78
C MET A 191 -12.33 6.20 -24.55
N ILE A 192 -12.71 4.92 -24.63
CA ILE A 192 -11.75 3.81 -24.55
C ILE A 192 -10.95 3.76 -25.85
N LYS A 193 -9.65 4.02 -25.77
CA LYS A 193 -8.73 4.09 -26.93
C LYS A 193 -7.79 2.91 -27.04
N GLY A 194 -7.74 2.05 -26.03
CA GLY A 194 -6.93 0.84 -26.07
C GLY A 194 -7.12 -0.06 -24.87
N VAL A 195 -6.62 -1.28 -25.00
CA VAL A 195 -6.64 -2.31 -23.95
C VAL A 195 -5.23 -2.76 -23.62
N ILE A 196 -4.92 -2.97 -22.34
CA ILE A 196 -3.71 -3.67 -21.88
C ILE A 196 -4.14 -4.97 -21.20
N ILE A 197 -3.62 -6.09 -21.67
CA ILE A 197 -3.76 -7.38 -20.97
C ILE A 197 -2.56 -7.51 -20.03
N ASN A 198 -2.80 -7.64 -18.74
CA ASN A 198 -1.77 -7.63 -17.71
C ASN A 198 -1.64 -8.99 -17.03
N LYS A 199 -0.50 -9.23 -16.38
CA LYS A 199 -0.17 -10.44 -15.62
C LYS A 199 -0.11 -11.72 -16.45
N PHE A 200 0.36 -11.63 -17.69
CA PHE A 200 0.46 -12.80 -18.55
C PHE A 200 1.60 -13.74 -18.14
N ARG A 201 1.34 -15.05 -18.14
CA ARG A 201 2.35 -16.09 -17.90
C ARG A 201 2.42 -17.01 -19.12
N GLY A 202 3.63 -17.38 -19.53
CA GLY A 202 3.86 -18.33 -20.63
C GLY A 202 4.18 -17.67 -21.98
N ASP A 203 3.91 -18.40 -23.06
CA ASP A 203 4.25 -18.00 -24.43
C ASP A 203 3.18 -17.09 -25.05
N LYS A 204 3.54 -15.85 -25.37
CA LYS A 204 2.64 -14.84 -25.94
C LYS A 204 2.03 -15.25 -27.29
N ARG A 205 2.69 -16.14 -28.04
CA ARG A 205 2.18 -16.62 -29.34
C ARG A 205 0.81 -17.29 -29.19
N LEU A 206 0.56 -17.94 -28.05
CA LEU A 206 -0.70 -18.59 -27.74
C LEU A 206 -1.88 -17.61 -27.56
N LEU A 207 -1.60 -16.33 -27.32
CA LEU A 207 -2.60 -15.28 -27.13
C LEU A 207 -3.04 -14.59 -28.43
N ALA A 208 -2.32 -14.78 -29.53
CA ALA A 208 -2.50 -14.00 -30.75
C ALA A 208 -3.92 -14.11 -31.35
N SER A 209 -4.49 -15.32 -31.36
CA SER A 209 -5.84 -15.57 -31.86
C SER A 209 -6.92 -14.90 -31.00
N GLY A 210 -6.77 -14.96 -29.67
CA GLY A 210 -7.66 -14.30 -28.72
C GLY A 210 -7.60 -12.77 -28.82
N ILE A 211 -6.41 -12.19 -29.00
CA ILE A 211 -6.23 -10.76 -29.25
C ILE A 211 -6.93 -10.35 -30.55
N SER A 212 -6.69 -11.08 -31.63
CA SER A 212 -7.31 -10.83 -32.93
C SER A 212 -8.85 -10.87 -32.86
N PHE A 213 -9.40 -11.85 -32.14
CA PHE A 213 -10.83 -11.92 -31.86
C PHE A 213 -11.34 -10.70 -31.10
N LEU A 214 -10.65 -10.32 -30.02
CA LEU A 214 -11.04 -9.18 -29.18
C LEU A 214 -11.05 -7.89 -29.98
N GLU A 215 -10.00 -7.61 -30.76
CA GLU A 215 -9.91 -6.42 -31.60
C GLU A 215 -11.01 -6.41 -32.67
N LYS A 216 -11.26 -7.56 -33.33
CA LYS A 216 -12.32 -7.69 -34.34
C LYS A 216 -13.71 -7.44 -33.74
N ARG A 217 -13.99 -7.98 -32.54
CA ARG A 217 -15.27 -7.88 -31.84
C ARG A 217 -15.52 -6.52 -31.21
N THR A 218 -14.48 -5.89 -30.67
CA THR A 218 -14.63 -4.64 -29.91
C THR A 218 -14.32 -3.39 -30.74
N LYS A 219 -13.57 -3.54 -31.83
CA LYS A 219 -12.96 -2.47 -32.63
C LYS A 219 -12.00 -1.58 -31.84
N ILE A 220 -11.46 -2.10 -30.74
CA ILE A 220 -10.50 -1.41 -29.87
C ILE A 220 -9.19 -2.18 -29.91
N LYS A 221 -8.08 -1.47 -30.15
CA LYS A 221 -6.75 -2.05 -30.22
C LYS A 221 -6.27 -2.57 -28.87
N VAL A 222 -5.65 -3.74 -28.85
CA VAL A 222 -4.84 -4.22 -27.72
C VAL A 222 -3.46 -3.58 -27.85
N LEU A 223 -3.17 -2.64 -26.95
CA LEU A 223 -1.92 -1.90 -26.92
C LEU A 223 -0.74 -2.76 -26.48
N GLY A 224 -0.98 -3.82 -25.70
CA GLY A 224 0.09 -4.65 -25.19
C GLY A 224 -0.35 -5.79 -24.29
N VAL A 225 0.54 -6.76 -24.14
CA VAL A 225 0.43 -7.87 -23.19
C VAL A 225 1.61 -7.80 -22.23
N VAL A 226 1.34 -7.35 -21.01
CA VAL A 226 2.36 -7.17 -19.97
C VAL A 226 2.53 -8.49 -19.21
N PRO A 227 3.75 -9.06 -19.16
CA PRO A 227 4.00 -10.31 -18.47
C PRO A 227 3.86 -10.12 -16.96
N TYR A 228 3.55 -11.21 -16.28
CA TYR A 228 3.69 -11.30 -14.84
C TYR A 228 5.17 -11.18 -14.48
N PHE A 229 5.47 -10.35 -13.49
CA PHE A 229 6.80 -10.23 -12.91
C PHE A 229 6.72 -10.60 -11.43
N SER A 230 7.69 -11.38 -10.95
CA SER A 230 7.77 -11.69 -9.52
C SER A 230 8.13 -10.41 -8.77
N ARG A 231 7.51 -10.26 -7.61
CA ARG A 231 7.73 -9.13 -6.70
C ARG A 231 8.52 -9.54 -5.46
N ARG A 232 8.88 -10.83 -5.35
CA ARG A 232 9.63 -11.40 -4.23
C ARG A 232 11.11 -11.49 -4.55
N SER A 233 11.94 -11.09 -3.60
CA SER A 233 13.38 -11.31 -3.63
C SER A 233 13.68 -12.80 -3.39
N GLY A 234 14.62 -13.38 -4.14
CA GLY A 234 15.16 -14.71 -3.83
C GLY A 234 14.35 -15.92 -4.32
N ILE A 235 13.17 -15.74 -4.92
CA ILE A 235 12.52 -16.78 -5.72
C ILE A 235 12.56 -16.30 -7.17
N PRO A 236 13.48 -16.84 -8.00
CA PRO A 236 13.53 -16.50 -9.42
C PRO A 236 12.14 -16.71 -10.02
N SER A 237 11.55 -15.65 -10.58
CA SER A 237 10.49 -15.89 -11.54
C SER A 237 11.05 -16.81 -12.62
N GLN A 238 10.30 -17.85 -13.02
CA GLN A 238 10.72 -18.68 -14.16
C GLN A 238 10.89 -17.87 -15.46
N MET A 239 10.48 -16.59 -15.45
CA MET A 239 10.58 -15.64 -16.54
C MET A 239 11.62 -14.51 -16.32
N GLY A 240 12.43 -14.55 -15.25
CA GLY A 240 13.55 -13.61 -15.04
C GLY A 240 13.19 -12.12 -14.81
N ASN A 241 11.91 -11.82 -14.56
CA ASN A 241 11.41 -10.47 -14.33
C ASN A 241 11.10 -10.27 -12.85
N ASP A 242 12.10 -9.85 -12.08
CA ASP A 242 11.94 -9.52 -10.66
C ASP A 242 11.91 -7.99 -10.51
N ILE A 243 10.72 -7.44 -10.27
CA ILE A 243 10.49 -6.00 -10.11
C ILE A 243 9.73 -5.75 -8.81
N GLN A 244 10.32 -4.97 -7.93
CA GLN A 244 9.85 -4.75 -6.57
C GLN A 244 9.15 -3.39 -6.44
N ILE A 245 7.82 -3.38 -6.63
CA ILE A 245 6.99 -2.18 -6.47
C ILE A 245 6.01 -2.40 -5.30
N PRO A 246 5.86 -1.42 -4.36
CA PRO A 246 4.93 -1.54 -3.25
C PRO A 246 3.50 -1.82 -3.69
N GLU A 247 2.83 -2.72 -2.98
CA GLU A 247 1.42 -3.07 -3.24
C GLU A 247 0.45 -2.26 -2.37
N GLU A 248 -0.74 -2.06 -2.92
CA GLU A 248 -1.77 -1.20 -2.35
C GLU A 248 -2.87 -1.98 -1.61
N ASP A 249 -3.28 -3.11 -2.18
CA ASP A 249 -4.59 -3.73 -1.90
C ASP A 249 -4.49 -4.91 -0.93
N SER A 250 -5.51 -5.07 -0.07
CA SER A 250 -5.69 -6.25 0.79
C SER A 250 -5.82 -7.56 0.00
N ALA A 251 -6.21 -7.50 -1.28
CA ALA A 251 -6.26 -8.68 -2.15
C ALA A 251 -4.88 -9.32 -2.34
N SER A 252 -3.79 -8.53 -2.29
CA SER A 252 -2.45 -9.09 -2.39
C SER A 252 -1.99 -9.76 -1.10
N LEU A 253 -2.55 -9.37 0.06
CA LEU A 253 -2.33 -10.08 1.32
C LEU A 253 -2.81 -11.53 1.25
N ASP A 254 -4.01 -11.77 0.68
CA ASP A 254 -4.54 -13.13 0.54
C ASP A 254 -3.71 -13.98 -0.44
N GLU A 255 -3.12 -13.39 -1.48
CA GLU A 255 -2.14 -14.06 -2.34
C GLU A 255 -0.84 -14.38 -1.57
N ARG A 256 -0.31 -13.44 -0.76
CA ARG A 256 0.88 -13.66 0.08
C ARG A 256 0.70 -14.85 1.03
N ILE A 257 -0.48 -14.99 1.60
CA ILE A 257 -0.81 -16.07 2.54
C ILE A 257 -0.75 -17.45 1.88
N ARG A 258 -1.22 -17.58 0.63
CA ARG A 258 -1.30 -18.88 -0.06
C ARG A 258 0.07 -19.45 -0.43
N HIS A 259 1.11 -18.62 -0.50
CA HIS A 259 2.44 -19.01 -1.02
C HIS A 259 3.53 -19.15 0.04
N ASN A 260 3.21 -19.14 1.34
CA ASN A 260 4.20 -19.21 2.42
C ASN A 260 4.38 -20.65 2.92
N LYS A 261 5.13 -21.47 2.16
CA LYS A 261 5.66 -22.74 2.68
C LYS A 261 7.07 -22.51 3.20
N LEU A 262 7.29 -22.84 4.48
CA LEU A 262 8.63 -22.97 5.05
C LEU A 262 9.40 -24.03 4.25
N ASP A 263 10.47 -23.64 3.58
CA ASP A 263 11.44 -24.61 3.08
C ASP A 263 12.14 -25.24 4.29
N LYS A 264 11.85 -26.51 4.55
CA LYS A 264 12.36 -27.26 5.71
C LYS A 264 13.88 -27.45 5.64
N ASN A 265 14.50 -27.27 4.48
CA ASN A 265 15.91 -27.54 4.25
C ASN A 265 16.82 -26.30 4.37
N ARG A 266 16.26 -25.10 4.59
CA ARG A 266 17.04 -23.87 4.82
C ARG A 266 16.92 -23.36 6.25
N LYS A 267 18.05 -22.92 6.80
CA LYS A 267 18.11 -22.15 8.05
C LYS A 267 17.47 -20.79 7.82
N ASN A 268 16.24 -20.60 8.30
CA ASN A 268 15.50 -19.33 8.18
C ASN A 268 15.14 -18.72 9.54
N ILE A 269 15.01 -17.39 9.58
CA ILE A 269 14.36 -16.63 10.64
C ILE A 269 12.85 -16.72 10.40
N ASP A 270 12.11 -17.31 11.35
CA ASP A 270 10.65 -17.42 11.30
C ASP A 270 10.00 -16.17 11.93
N ILE A 271 9.31 -15.38 11.12
CA ILE A 271 8.57 -14.19 11.55
C ILE A 271 7.06 -14.47 11.44
N ALA A 272 6.37 -14.47 12.57
CA ALA A 272 4.92 -14.60 12.65
C ALA A 272 4.25 -13.22 12.82
N VAL A 273 3.59 -12.74 11.78
CA VAL A 273 2.75 -11.53 11.86
C VAL A 273 1.32 -11.95 12.23
N ILE A 274 0.78 -11.39 13.31
CA ILE A 274 -0.60 -11.66 13.72
C ILE A 274 -1.56 -11.00 12.71
N ARG A 275 -2.37 -11.81 12.03
CA ARG A 275 -3.38 -11.35 11.07
C ARG A 275 -4.61 -10.84 11.82
N LEU A 276 -4.56 -9.58 12.21
CA LEU A 276 -5.69 -8.91 12.83
C LEU A 276 -6.81 -8.66 11.80
N PRO A 277 -8.10 -8.82 12.17
CA PRO A 277 -9.24 -8.54 11.29
C PRO A 277 -9.21 -7.15 10.64
N TYR A 278 -8.81 -6.12 11.40
CA TYR A 278 -8.70 -4.73 10.91
C TYR A 278 -7.24 -4.27 10.76
N MET A 279 -6.34 -5.20 10.44
CA MET A 279 -4.92 -4.91 10.19
C MET A 279 -4.75 -3.79 9.15
N SER A 280 -3.84 -2.87 9.42
CA SER A 280 -3.49 -1.77 8.53
C SER A 280 -1.98 -1.59 8.46
N ASN A 281 -1.50 -0.88 7.42
CA ASN A 281 -0.08 -0.64 7.17
C ASN A 281 0.74 -1.94 7.08
N PHE A 282 0.17 -3.02 6.53
CA PHE A 282 0.86 -4.31 6.42
C PHE A 282 2.12 -4.26 5.54
N THR A 283 2.31 -3.18 4.79
CA THR A 283 3.52 -2.87 4.02
C THR A 283 4.74 -2.62 4.90
N ASP A 284 4.60 -2.39 6.21
CA ASP A 284 5.73 -2.26 7.15
C ASP A 284 6.67 -3.46 7.14
N PHE A 285 6.19 -4.61 6.65
CA PHE A 285 6.93 -5.87 6.64
C PHE A 285 7.42 -6.24 5.25
N ASP A 286 7.12 -5.44 4.21
CA ASP A 286 7.56 -5.70 2.84
C ASP A 286 9.08 -5.82 2.78
N ALA A 287 9.81 -5.00 3.54
CA ALA A 287 11.26 -5.05 3.60
C ALA A 287 11.81 -6.35 4.25
N LEU A 288 11.06 -6.96 5.16
CA LEU A 288 11.44 -8.24 5.79
C LEU A 288 11.25 -9.42 4.84
N GLU A 289 10.19 -9.41 4.03
CA GLU A 289 9.94 -10.45 3.01
C GLU A 289 11.04 -10.51 1.92
N LYS A 290 11.87 -9.46 1.82
CA LYS A 290 12.98 -9.36 0.84
C LYS A 290 14.28 -10.01 1.32
N GLU A 291 14.38 -10.37 2.60
CA GLU A 291 15.59 -10.97 3.16
C GLU A 291 15.63 -12.47 2.84
N GLU A 292 16.73 -12.94 2.26
CA GLU A 292 16.86 -14.29 1.70
C GLU A 292 16.72 -15.41 2.75
N ASP A 293 17.06 -15.12 4.01
CA ASP A 293 16.99 -16.03 5.15
C ASP A 293 15.81 -15.73 6.09
N VAL A 294 14.82 -14.95 5.64
CA VAL A 294 13.61 -14.63 6.42
C VAL A 294 12.39 -15.30 5.80
N VAL A 295 11.62 -15.98 6.64
CA VAL A 295 10.28 -16.47 6.28
C VAL A 295 9.26 -15.72 7.10
N LEU A 296 8.47 -14.89 6.42
CA LEU A 296 7.36 -14.18 7.03
C LEU A 296 6.05 -14.93 6.77
N ARG A 297 5.27 -15.15 7.83
CA ARG A 297 3.96 -15.81 7.74
C ARG A 297 2.91 -15.06 8.56
N TYR A 298 1.69 -15.06 8.04
CA TYR A 298 0.54 -14.47 8.72
C TYR A 298 -0.20 -15.55 9.51
N VAL A 299 -0.51 -15.25 10.77
CA VAL A 299 -1.06 -16.19 11.76
C VAL A 299 -2.42 -15.68 12.25
N LYS A 300 -3.44 -16.53 12.19
CA LYS A 300 -4.81 -16.20 12.63
C LYS A 300 -5.13 -16.69 14.04
N ASP A 301 -4.53 -17.80 14.47
CA ASP A 301 -4.85 -18.41 15.75
C ASP A 301 -3.62 -18.99 16.46
N ALA A 302 -3.83 -19.44 17.70
CA ALA A 302 -2.78 -19.98 18.55
C ALA A 302 -2.10 -21.24 17.97
N ALA A 303 -2.84 -22.07 17.23
CA ALA A 303 -2.31 -23.32 16.68
C ALA A 303 -1.32 -23.05 15.54
N GLU A 304 -1.61 -22.02 14.72
CA GLU A 304 -0.71 -21.55 13.68
C GLU A 304 0.56 -20.88 14.24
N LEU A 305 0.52 -20.26 15.43
CA LEU A 305 1.62 -19.44 15.95
C LEU A 305 2.92 -20.22 16.18
N LYS A 306 2.87 -21.49 16.64
CA LYS A 306 4.05 -22.34 16.89
C LYS A 306 5.10 -21.66 17.80
N LYS A 307 6.39 -21.66 17.42
CA LYS A 307 7.52 -21.08 18.15
C LYS A 307 8.39 -20.25 17.17
N PRO A 308 7.93 -19.07 16.74
CA PRO A 308 8.66 -18.23 15.81
C PRO A 308 9.84 -17.54 16.51
N ASP A 309 10.79 -17.03 15.73
CA ASP A 309 11.88 -16.22 16.25
C ASP A 309 11.41 -14.79 16.57
N LEU A 310 10.42 -14.28 15.81
CA LEU A 310 9.81 -12.98 16.02
C LEU A 310 8.29 -13.06 15.86
N ILE A 311 7.56 -12.49 16.82
CA ILE A 311 6.13 -12.22 16.72
C ILE A 311 5.95 -10.73 16.45
N ILE A 312 5.14 -10.38 15.46
CA ILE A 312 4.76 -9.00 15.19
C ILE A 312 3.25 -8.84 15.35
N ILE A 313 2.83 -7.90 16.21
CA ILE A 313 1.45 -7.41 16.26
C ILE A 313 1.40 -6.09 15.47
N PRO A 314 0.75 -6.08 14.29
CA PRO A 314 0.78 -4.94 13.38
C PRO A 314 -0.14 -3.79 13.83
N GLY A 315 -0.11 -2.69 13.09
CA GLY A 315 -1.09 -1.61 13.25
C GLY A 315 -2.51 -2.07 12.87
N THR A 316 -3.53 -1.45 13.47
CA THR A 316 -4.95 -1.74 13.21
C THR A 316 -5.77 -0.45 13.16
N LYS A 317 -6.93 -0.49 12.49
CA LYS A 317 -7.96 0.57 12.50
C LYS A 317 -9.07 0.34 13.51
N ASN A 318 -9.07 -0.80 14.20
CA ASN A 318 -10.01 -1.08 15.26
C ASN A 318 -9.31 -1.84 16.39
N THR A 319 -8.54 -1.11 17.19
CA THR A 319 -7.67 -1.68 18.22
C THR A 319 -8.46 -2.48 19.26
N ILE A 320 -9.64 -2.00 19.66
CA ILE A 320 -10.46 -2.67 20.67
C ILE A 320 -11.06 -3.97 20.13
N PHE A 321 -11.58 -3.97 18.90
CA PHE A 321 -12.10 -5.19 18.28
C PHE A 321 -10.99 -6.23 18.10
N ASP A 322 -9.84 -5.81 17.56
CA ASP A 322 -8.73 -6.71 17.31
C ASP A 322 -8.11 -7.25 18.61
N MET A 323 -8.12 -6.48 19.69
CA MET A 323 -7.73 -6.98 21.02
C MET A 323 -8.69 -8.08 21.53
N ARG A 324 -10.00 -7.95 21.28
CA ARG A 324 -10.96 -9.03 21.58
C ARG A 324 -10.65 -10.27 20.77
N TYR A 325 -10.40 -10.10 19.46
CA TYR A 325 -10.02 -11.20 18.58
C TYR A 325 -8.76 -11.93 19.08
N VAL A 326 -7.72 -11.20 19.49
CA VAL A 326 -6.49 -11.78 20.05
C VAL A 326 -6.77 -12.60 21.32
N LYS A 327 -7.74 -12.17 22.15
CA LYS A 327 -8.19 -12.96 23.32
C LYS A 327 -8.96 -14.22 22.89
N THR A 328 -9.97 -14.08 22.05
CA THR A 328 -10.87 -15.20 21.67
C THR A 328 -10.22 -16.24 20.77
N SER A 329 -9.19 -15.89 20.02
CA SER A 329 -8.41 -16.81 19.17
C SER A 329 -7.35 -17.62 19.94
N GLY A 330 -7.23 -17.42 21.26
CA GLY A 330 -6.20 -18.03 22.09
C GLY A 330 -4.78 -17.47 21.89
N LEU A 331 -4.61 -16.50 20.97
CA LEU A 331 -3.32 -15.87 20.69
C LEU A 331 -2.74 -15.16 21.92
N ALA A 332 -3.59 -14.51 22.72
CA ALA A 332 -3.16 -13.83 23.94
C ALA A 332 -2.34 -14.74 24.87
N SER A 333 -2.91 -15.87 25.26
CA SER A 333 -2.25 -16.84 26.16
C SER A 333 -1.01 -17.45 25.52
N ARG A 334 -1.03 -17.71 24.21
CA ARG A 334 0.12 -18.29 23.51
C ARG A 334 1.29 -17.30 23.40
N ILE A 335 1.01 -16.03 23.09
CA ILE A 335 2.02 -14.97 23.02
C ILE A 335 2.65 -14.78 24.40
N ASP A 336 1.84 -14.70 25.45
CA ASP A 336 2.33 -14.54 26.82
C ASP A 336 3.26 -15.69 27.24
N ALA A 337 2.85 -16.93 27.00
CA ALA A 337 3.66 -18.12 27.29
C ALA A 337 5.00 -18.12 26.55
N LEU A 338 5.03 -17.71 25.27
CA LEU A 338 6.28 -17.62 24.51
C LEU A 338 7.18 -16.52 25.06
N VAL A 339 6.63 -15.35 25.38
CA VAL A 339 7.40 -14.17 25.77
C VAL A 339 7.95 -14.27 27.20
N ASN A 340 7.23 -14.94 28.10
CA ASN A 340 7.60 -15.08 29.51
C ASN A 340 8.35 -16.38 29.84
N SER A 341 8.31 -17.38 28.96
CA SER A 341 9.19 -18.56 29.10
C SER A 341 10.65 -18.22 28.74
N ASN A 342 11.57 -19.16 29.00
CA ASN A 342 12.97 -19.14 28.54
C ASN A 342 13.12 -19.25 27.01
N SER A 343 12.12 -18.82 26.23
CA SER A 343 12.20 -18.80 24.78
C SER A 343 13.08 -17.66 24.28
N SER A 344 13.70 -17.87 23.12
CA SER A 344 14.44 -16.85 22.37
C SER A 344 13.54 -15.93 21.54
N THR A 345 12.20 -16.06 21.63
CA THR A 345 11.25 -15.35 20.78
C THR A 345 11.21 -13.86 21.10
N PHE A 346 11.35 -13.05 20.06
CA PHE A 346 11.13 -11.60 20.09
C PHE A 346 9.65 -11.26 19.89
N LEU A 347 9.22 -10.11 20.41
CA LEU A 347 7.87 -9.58 20.23
C LEU A 347 7.93 -8.09 19.91
N LEU A 348 7.28 -7.69 18.81
CA LEU A 348 7.20 -6.30 18.37
C LEU A 348 5.73 -5.90 18.18
N GLY A 349 5.29 -4.84 18.85
CA GLY A 349 4.02 -4.17 18.59
C GLY A 349 4.21 -2.87 17.82
N ILE A 350 3.49 -2.67 16.71
CA ILE A 350 3.55 -1.42 15.94
C ILE A 350 2.20 -0.72 16.01
N CYS A 351 2.19 0.56 16.40
CA CYS A 351 1.02 1.41 16.49
C CYS A 351 -0.14 0.75 17.26
N GLY A 352 -1.24 0.33 16.62
CA GLY A 352 -2.32 -0.41 17.30
C GLY A 352 -1.82 -1.68 18.01
N GLY A 353 -0.83 -2.38 17.43
CA GLY A 353 -0.17 -3.51 18.07
C GLY A 353 0.63 -3.12 19.32
N TYR A 354 1.28 -1.95 19.31
CA TYR A 354 1.93 -1.40 20.51
C TYR A 354 0.91 -1.16 21.63
N GLN A 355 -0.28 -0.65 21.27
CA GLN A 355 -1.37 -0.41 22.23
C GLN A 355 -1.92 -1.73 22.80
N ILE A 356 -2.08 -2.76 21.95
CA ILE A 356 -2.49 -4.13 22.33
C ILE A 356 -1.55 -4.74 23.37
N LEU A 357 -0.24 -4.48 23.26
CA LEU A 357 0.74 -4.96 24.24
C LEU A 357 0.60 -4.33 25.62
N GLY A 358 -0.06 -3.17 25.72
CA GLY A 358 -0.28 -2.46 26.98
C GLY A 358 -1.30 -3.13 27.90
N ARG A 359 -1.53 -2.52 29.06
CA ARG A 359 -2.49 -2.98 30.07
C ARG A 359 -3.93 -2.61 29.75
N LYS A 360 -4.14 -1.38 29.26
CA LYS A 360 -5.47 -0.85 28.97
C LYS A 360 -5.46 0.05 27.74
N ILE A 361 -6.53 -0.06 26.96
CA ILE A 361 -6.82 0.79 25.82
C ILE A 361 -8.17 1.47 26.07
N SER A 362 -8.23 2.79 25.91
CA SER A 362 -9.46 3.57 26.08
C SER A 362 -9.77 4.43 24.87
N ASP A 363 -10.96 4.28 24.30
CA ASP A 363 -11.52 5.07 23.20
C ASP A 363 -12.73 5.88 23.70
N LYS A 364 -12.46 6.96 24.45
CA LYS A 364 -13.53 7.83 25.02
C LYS A 364 -14.38 8.51 23.94
N TYR A 365 -13.85 8.64 22.73
CA TYR A 365 -14.45 9.41 21.64
C TYR A 365 -15.09 8.53 20.56
N HIS A 366 -15.09 7.20 20.74
CA HIS A 366 -15.65 6.24 19.78
C HIS A 366 -15.09 6.42 18.36
N LEU A 367 -13.79 6.68 18.26
CA LEU A 367 -13.11 6.90 16.99
C LEU A 367 -12.97 5.61 16.19
N GLU A 368 -12.70 4.50 16.88
CA GLU A 368 -12.45 3.20 16.29
C GLU A 368 -13.54 2.18 16.66
N SER A 369 -14.14 2.29 17.86
CA SER A 369 -15.09 1.31 18.37
C SER A 369 -16.28 1.92 19.12
N SER A 370 -17.41 1.20 19.14
CA SER A 370 -18.53 1.50 20.03
C SER A 370 -18.19 1.23 21.51
N SER A 371 -17.18 0.40 21.77
CA SER A 371 -16.70 0.11 23.13
C SER A 371 -15.72 1.18 23.60
N LYS A 372 -15.86 1.64 24.84
CA LYS A 372 -15.03 2.72 25.40
C LYS A 372 -13.68 2.26 25.91
N GLU A 373 -13.55 0.99 26.26
CA GLU A 373 -12.32 0.45 26.82
C GLU A 373 -12.21 -1.06 26.69
N ILE A 374 -10.97 -1.54 26.79
CA ILE A 374 -10.63 -2.95 26.93
C ILE A 374 -9.28 -3.09 27.63
N GLU A 375 -9.10 -4.18 28.37
CA GLU A 375 -7.79 -4.62 28.85
C GLU A 375 -6.96 -5.18 27.69
N GLY A 376 -5.72 -4.72 27.57
CA GLY A 376 -4.73 -5.25 26.63
C GLY A 376 -4.09 -6.54 27.15
N LEU A 377 -2.94 -6.91 26.60
CA LEU A 377 -2.19 -8.09 27.02
C LEU A 377 -1.43 -7.90 28.34
N GLY A 378 -1.18 -6.65 28.74
CA GLY A 378 -0.46 -6.33 29.97
C GLY A 378 1.05 -6.66 29.95
N ILE A 379 1.59 -7.05 28.79
CA ILE A 379 3.01 -7.39 28.60
C ILE A 379 3.90 -6.15 28.76
N LEU A 380 3.41 -4.99 28.31
CA LEU A 380 4.06 -3.70 28.48
C LEU A 380 3.33 -2.87 29.55
N PRO A 381 4.06 -2.18 30.45
CA PRO A 381 3.49 -1.36 31.52
C PRO A 381 3.08 0.02 30.99
N ILE A 382 2.21 0.02 29.98
CA ILE A 382 1.68 1.22 29.35
C ILE A 382 0.15 1.18 29.34
N CYS A 383 -0.45 2.36 29.38
CA CYS A 383 -1.88 2.55 29.16
C CYS A 383 -2.09 3.53 28.00
N THR A 384 -2.95 3.16 27.05
CA THR A 384 -3.22 3.94 25.85
C THR A 384 -4.58 4.63 25.96
N ARG A 385 -4.63 5.92 25.63
CA ARG A 385 -5.89 6.64 25.38
C ARG A 385 -5.93 7.12 23.93
N LEU A 386 -7.01 6.83 23.21
CA LEU A 386 -7.24 7.39 21.87
C LEU A 386 -7.70 8.85 22.01
N GLY A 387 -6.89 9.77 21.51
CA GLY A 387 -7.17 11.20 21.49
C GLY A 387 -7.97 11.63 20.26
N LYS A 388 -8.73 12.74 20.37
CA LYS A 388 -9.48 13.32 19.23
C LYS A 388 -8.57 13.63 18.04
N ASN A 389 -7.38 14.16 18.32
CA ASN A 389 -6.45 14.61 17.30
C ASN A 389 -5.58 13.45 16.81
N LYS A 390 -5.47 13.31 15.50
CA LYS A 390 -4.60 12.33 14.85
C LYS A 390 -3.19 12.92 14.72
N VAL A 391 -2.18 12.18 15.18
CA VAL A 391 -0.78 12.47 14.87
C VAL A 391 -0.50 11.98 13.46
N LEU A 392 0.06 12.86 12.63
CA LEU A 392 0.49 12.60 11.27
C LEU A 392 1.86 13.25 11.08
N ALA A 393 2.92 12.45 11.08
CA ALA A 393 4.27 12.98 10.95
C ALA A 393 5.21 12.07 10.19
N GLN A 394 6.08 12.66 9.37
CA GLN A 394 7.34 12.03 8.98
C GLN A 394 8.34 12.22 10.12
N VAL A 395 9.06 11.17 10.51
CA VAL A 395 9.99 11.21 11.64
C VAL A 395 11.34 10.60 11.29
N LYS A 396 12.40 11.17 11.88
CA LYS A 396 13.68 10.47 12.05
C LYS A 396 13.87 10.18 13.51
N ALA A 397 14.27 8.96 13.83
CA ALA A 397 14.42 8.53 15.20
C ALA A 397 15.67 7.67 15.38
N ARG A 398 16.19 7.62 16.60
CA ARG A 398 17.38 6.84 16.96
C ARG A 398 16.98 5.65 17.82
N ASP A 399 17.39 4.44 17.43
CA ASP A 399 17.24 3.26 18.29
C ASP A 399 18.11 3.46 19.53
N MET A 400 17.48 3.47 20.70
CA MET A 400 18.15 3.65 21.99
C MET A 400 19.06 2.47 22.38
N THR A 401 19.07 1.39 21.59
CA THR A 401 19.92 0.22 21.79
C THR A 401 21.19 0.28 20.94
N SER A 402 21.06 0.55 19.65
CA SER A 402 22.18 0.53 18.69
C SER A 402 22.73 1.90 18.33
N GLY A 403 21.99 2.97 18.61
CA GLY A 403 22.29 4.32 18.10
C GLY A 403 21.98 4.50 16.61
N ILE A 404 21.48 3.47 15.92
CA ILE A 404 21.13 3.54 14.49
C ILE A 404 19.94 4.47 14.31
N GLU A 405 20.09 5.42 13.38
CA GLU A 405 19.00 6.30 12.97
C GLU A 405 18.13 5.64 11.92
N ILE A 406 16.81 5.78 12.08
CA ILE A 406 15.79 5.31 11.17
C ILE A 406 14.97 6.47 10.64
N SER A 407 14.42 6.30 9.44
CA SER A 407 13.36 7.15 8.91
C SER A 407 12.04 6.38 8.90
N GLY A 408 10.97 7.02 9.32
CA GLY A 408 9.65 6.41 9.40
C GLY A 408 8.55 7.45 9.50
N TYR A 409 7.35 7.03 9.91
CA TYR A 409 6.23 7.94 10.08
C TYR A 409 5.29 7.53 11.20
N GLU A 410 4.64 8.52 11.80
CA GLU A 410 3.60 8.35 12.83
C GLU A 410 2.23 8.61 12.21
N ILE A 411 1.29 7.69 12.47
CA ILE A 411 -0.11 7.79 12.02
C ILE A 411 -1.09 7.17 13.04
N HIS A 412 -1.33 7.87 14.14
CA HIS A 412 -2.10 7.30 15.25
C HIS A 412 -2.93 8.34 16.00
N HIS A 413 -4.00 7.86 16.63
CA HIS A 413 -4.76 8.61 17.64
C HIS A 413 -4.31 8.29 19.07
N GLY A 414 -3.64 7.15 19.27
CA GLY A 414 -3.24 6.66 20.57
C GLY A 414 -2.17 7.53 21.22
N VAL A 415 -2.32 7.78 22.51
CA VAL A 415 -1.28 8.35 23.36
C VAL A 415 -1.03 7.35 24.49
N SER A 416 0.10 6.67 24.42
CA SER A 416 0.56 5.74 25.46
C SER A 416 1.31 6.49 26.55
N LYS A 417 0.96 6.21 27.81
CA LYS A 417 1.72 6.68 28.97
C LYS A 417 2.40 5.51 29.67
N TYR A 418 3.65 5.70 30.06
CA TYR A 418 4.41 4.76 30.89
C TYR A 418 3.88 4.79 32.33
N GLU A 419 3.68 3.62 32.94
CA GLU A 419 3.28 3.52 34.35
C GLU A 419 4.46 3.29 35.32
N ARG A 420 5.66 3.02 34.80
CA ARG A 420 6.88 2.73 35.59
C ARG A 420 8.11 3.38 34.94
N ASN A 421 9.23 3.47 35.67
CA ASN A 421 10.52 3.87 35.08
C ASN A 421 10.98 2.82 34.07
N CYS A 422 10.99 3.21 32.80
CA CYS A 422 11.31 2.34 31.68
C CYS A 422 11.90 3.17 30.53
N GLY A 423 12.71 2.51 29.70
CA GLY A 423 13.41 3.15 28.60
C GLY A 423 12.56 3.17 27.32
N PRO A 424 12.55 4.28 26.57
CA PRO A 424 11.94 4.31 25.27
C PRO A 424 12.65 3.37 24.29
N PHE A 425 11.93 2.93 23.26
CA PHE A 425 12.57 2.16 22.19
C PHE A 425 13.35 3.09 21.25
N PHE A 426 12.76 4.25 20.93
CA PHE A 426 13.34 5.27 20.07
C PHE A 426 13.37 6.64 20.75
N GLU A 427 14.38 7.45 20.41
CA GLU A 427 14.33 8.89 20.57
C GLU A 427 14.04 9.51 19.19
N VAL A 428 12.89 10.17 19.03
CA VAL A 428 12.63 10.96 17.82
C VAL A 428 13.55 12.18 17.83
N LEU A 429 14.21 12.45 16.71
CA LEU A 429 15.17 13.55 16.52
C LEU A 429 14.63 14.63 15.56
N GLU A 430 13.76 14.23 14.65
CA GLU A 430 13.15 15.10 13.64
C GLU A 430 11.66 14.75 13.50
N HIS A 431 10.81 15.77 13.45
CA HIS A 431 9.37 15.65 13.24
C HIS A 431 8.91 16.62 12.15
N ASN A 432 8.63 16.07 10.96
CA ASN A 432 8.28 16.75 9.71
C ASN A 432 9.33 17.78 9.25
N GLY A 433 10.59 17.35 9.09
CA GLY A 433 11.66 18.24 8.60
C GLY A 433 12.19 19.22 9.65
N ARG A 434 11.72 19.14 10.91
CA ARG A 434 12.12 20.04 11.99
C ARG A 434 12.71 19.26 13.13
N ALA A 435 13.81 19.75 13.71
CA ALA A 435 14.39 19.17 14.91
C ALA A 435 13.34 19.11 16.04
N ALA A 436 13.17 17.93 16.62
CA ALA A 436 12.25 17.68 17.72
C ALA A 436 12.76 16.49 18.51
N ARG A 437 12.84 16.60 19.84
CA ARG A 437 13.28 15.50 20.70
C ARG A 437 12.18 15.03 21.61
N TYR A 438 11.74 13.78 21.43
CA TYR A 438 10.79 13.12 22.33
C TYR A 438 10.93 11.60 22.27
N PRO A 439 10.61 10.88 23.37
CA PRO A 439 10.66 9.43 23.38
C PRO A 439 9.49 8.81 22.61
N ASP A 440 9.76 7.74 21.86
CA ASP A 440 8.73 6.85 21.31
C ASP A 440 8.96 5.39 21.71
N GLY A 441 7.84 4.69 21.91
CA GLY A 441 7.84 3.26 22.11
C GLY A 441 8.39 2.80 23.46
N PHE A 442 8.40 1.48 23.67
CA PHE A 442 8.85 0.87 24.90
C PHE A 442 9.74 -0.31 24.60
N ARG A 443 10.84 -0.46 25.34
CA ARG A 443 11.68 -1.65 25.33
C ARG A 443 11.69 -2.32 26.70
N ARG A 444 11.35 -3.61 26.75
CA ARG A 444 11.48 -4.42 27.97
C ARG A 444 12.95 -4.65 28.30
N LYS A 445 13.29 -4.72 29.60
CA LYS A 445 14.69 -4.84 30.08
C LYS A 445 15.47 -6.01 29.48
N ASP A 446 14.79 -7.09 29.12
CA ASP A 446 15.39 -8.29 28.51
C ASP A 446 15.72 -8.14 27.02
N GLY A 447 15.37 -7.00 26.42
CA GLY A 447 15.67 -6.66 25.03
C GLY A 447 14.97 -7.56 24.00
N ARG A 448 13.87 -8.23 24.38
CA ARG A 448 13.09 -9.09 23.46
C ARG A 448 11.73 -8.51 23.08
N VAL A 449 11.15 -7.69 23.95
CA VAL A 449 9.82 -7.13 23.74
C VAL A 449 9.90 -5.63 23.49
N PHE A 450 9.30 -5.22 22.38
CA PHE A 450 9.35 -3.87 21.84
C PHE A 450 7.95 -3.41 21.45
N GLY A 451 7.73 -2.11 21.58
CA GLY A 451 6.55 -1.44 21.06
C GLY A 451 6.91 -0.05 20.55
N THR A 452 6.24 0.46 19.53
CA THR A 452 6.52 1.77 18.91
C THR A 452 5.31 2.30 18.14
N TYR A 453 5.18 3.62 18.01
CA TYR A 453 4.21 4.24 17.09
C TYR A 453 4.76 4.48 15.68
N ILE A 454 6.08 4.39 15.51
CA ILE A 454 6.76 4.62 14.24
C ILE A 454 6.45 3.44 13.30
N HIS A 455 5.98 3.75 12.10
CA HIS A 455 5.82 2.81 10.99
C HIS A 455 7.02 2.90 10.03
N GLY A 456 7.20 1.88 9.17
CA GLY A 456 8.32 1.83 8.22
C GLY A 456 9.69 1.54 8.84
N LEU A 457 9.76 0.98 10.07
CA LEU A 457 11.03 0.76 10.77
C LEU A 457 12.04 -0.05 9.95
N PHE A 458 11.54 -1.09 9.27
CA PHE A 458 12.35 -2.00 8.49
C PHE A 458 12.68 -1.47 7.10
N ASP A 459 12.17 -0.30 6.70
CA ASP A 459 12.55 0.34 5.42
C ASP A 459 13.98 0.89 5.48
N THR A 460 14.52 1.13 6.68
CA THR A 460 15.94 1.48 6.88
C THR A 460 16.80 0.22 6.87
N ASP A 461 17.55 -0.01 5.78
CA ASP A 461 18.36 -1.22 5.54
C ASP A 461 19.31 -1.56 6.71
N ILE A 462 20.03 -0.57 7.23
CA ILE A 462 21.00 -0.73 8.32
C ILE A 462 20.30 -1.21 9.60
N PHE A 463 19.17 -0.58 9.96
CA PHE A 463 18.38 -0.99 11.12
C PHE A 463 17.78 -2.40 10.95
N ARG A 464 17.21 -2.69 9.77
CA ARG A 464 16.65 -4.02 9.46
C ARG A 464 17.71 -5.10 9.59
N ARG A 465 18.89 -4.90 9.00
CA ARG A 465 20.02 -5.85 9.10
C ARG A 465 20.46 -6.03 10.56
N ALA A 466 20.65 -4.93 11.29
CA ALA A 466 21.07 -4.97 12.69
C ALA A 466 20.04 -5.70 13.58
N PHE A 467 18.74 -5.43 13.39
CA PHE A 467 17.67 -6.10 14.12
C PHE A 467 17.64 -7.60 13.84
N LEU A 468 17.70 -8.01 12.56
CA LEU A 468 17.74 -9.43 12.18
C LEU A 468 19.03 -10.11 12.67
N ASN A 469 20.17 -9.41 12.70
CA ASN A 469 21.41 -9.96 13.25
C ASN A 469 21.30 -10.26 14.75
N ARG A 470 20.53 -9.48 15.53
CA ARG A 470 20.25 -9.83 16.93
C ARG A 470 19.51 -11.17 17.04
N ILE A 471 18.59 -11.44 16.12
CA ILE A 471 17.89 -12.72 16.05
C ILE A 471 18.88 -13.84 15.65
N ARG A 472 19.68 -13.64 14.59
CA ARG A 472 20.71 -14.60 14.14
C ARG A 472 21.65 -14.99 15.28
N GLN A 473 22.20 -14.01 16.00
CA GLN A 473 23.10 -14.23 17.12
C GLN A 473 22.46 -15.05 18.24
N ARG A 474 21.19 -14.79 18.58
CA ARG A 474 20.47 -15.61 19.57
C ARG A 474 20.21 -17.05 19.11
N LYS A 475 20.14 -17.29 17.80
CA LYS A 475 20.09 -18.64 17.22
C LYS A 475 21.47 -19.30 17.11
N GLY A 476 22.54 -18.62 17.54
CA GLY A 476 23.92 -19.07 17.38
C GLY A 476 24.44 -18.97 15.93
N TRP A 477 23.82 -18.14 15.09
CA TRP A 477 24.25 -17.92 13.71
C TRP A 477 25.16 -16.71 13.61
N GLN A 478 26.03 -16.73 12.62
CA GLN A 478 26.89 -15.59 12.30
C GLN A 478 26.04 -14.41 11.80
N PRO A 479 26.36 -13.17 12.22
CA PRO A 479 25.71 -11.99 11.66
C PRO A 479 26.04 -11.86 10.18
N LEU A 480 25.07 -11.39 9.39
CA LEU A 480 25.30 -11.05 7.99
C LEU A 480 25.83 -9.60 7.88
N PRO A 481 26.67 -9.29 6.89
CA PRO A 481 27.15 -7.93 6.66
C PRO A 481 26.01 -6.98 6.28
N GLU A 482 26.25 -5.68 6.42
CA GLU A 482 25.37 -4.66 5.88
C GLU A 482 25.21 -4.83 4.37
N LYS A 483 23.97 -4.71 3.89
CA LYS A 483 23.64 -4.82 2.48
C LYS A 483 22.65 -3.71 2.17
N ASN A 484 23.12 -2.67 1.47
CA ASN A 484 22.23 -1.66 0.88
C ASN A 484 21.58 -2.31 -0.33
N CYS A 485 20.33 -2.73 -0.18
CA CYS A 485 19.70 -3.68 -1.10
C CYS A 485 18.69 -3.04 -2.04
N PHE A 486 17.99 -2.01 -1.58
CA PHE A 486 16.76 -1.59 -2.23
C PHE A 486 16.82 -0.15 -2.73
N ASP A 487 16.95 -0.01 -4.05
CA ASP A 487 16.76 1.25 -4.75
C ASP A 487 15.40 1.26 -5.44
N GLN A 488 14.43 1.93 -4.81
CA GLN A 488 13.08 2.04 -5.35
C GLN A 488 13.05 2.74 -6.72
N ASP A 489 13.95 3.70 -6.96
CA ASP A 489 13.98 4.46 -8.22
C ASP A 489 14.37 3.54 -9.38
N ARG A 490 15.39 2.69 -9.16
CA ARG A 490 15.81 1.66 -10.12
C ARG A 490 14.71 0.65 -10.43
N GLU A 491 13.88 0.29 -9.46
CA GLU A 491 12.74 -0.62 -9.70
C GLU A 491 11.67 0.02 -10.58
N PHE A 492 11.42 1.33 -10.46
CA PHE A 492 10.57 2.04 -11.41
C PHE A 492 11.17 2.06 -12.81
N ASP A 493 12.49 2.21 -12.95
CA ASP A 493 13.16 2.14 -14.26
C ASP A 493 13.03 0.75 -14.91
N LYS A 494 13.15 -0.33 -14.12
CA LYS A 494 12.85 -1.70 -14.59
C LYS A 494 11.40 -1.84 -15.05
N LEU A 495 10.45 -1.30 -14.29
CA LEU A 495 9.04 -1.31 -14.65
C LEU A 495 8.79 -0.54 -15.95
N ALA A 496 9.37 0.63 -16.11
CA ALA A 496 9.26 1.42 -17.33
C ALA A 496 9.81 0.66 -18.54
N ARG A 497 10.98 0.02 -18.41
CA ARG A 497 11.56 -0.84 -19.46
C ARG A 497 10.61 -1.98 -19.82
N LEU A 498 10.10 -2.70 -18.82
CA LEU A 498 9.15 -3.79 -19.03
C LEU A 498 7.92 -3.30 -19.80
N LEU A 499 7.34 -2.16 -19.43
CA LEU A 499 6.19 -1.62 -20.14
C LEU A 499 6.54 -1.20 -21.59
N ARG A 500 7.70 -0.58 -21.84
CA ARG A 500 8.13 -0.21 -23.20
C ARG A 500 8.30 -1.42 -24.12
N GLU A 501 8.82 -2.53 -23.60
CA GLU A 501 9.01 -3.77 -24.36
C GLU A 501 7.70 -4.49 -24.67
N ASN A 502 6.62 -4.18 -23.93
CA ASN A 502 5.38 -4.96 -23.93
C ASN A 502 4.15 -4.16 -24.37
N ILE A 503 4.26 -2.85 -24.50
CA ILE A 503 3.19 -1.93 -24.92
C ILE A 503 3.63 -1.16 -26.16
N ASP A 504 2.75 -1.04 -27.15
CA ASP A 504 2.90 -0.16 -28.31
C ASP A 504 2.89 1.32 -27.86
N MET A 505 4.07 1.80 -27.49
CA MET A 505 4.28 3.17 -27.04
C MET A 505 3.96 4.20 -28.12
N LYS A 506 4.14 3.87 -29.41
CA LYS A 506 3.81 4.80 -30.52
C LYS A 506 2.31 5.07 -30.54
N SER A 507 1.50 4.02 -30.44
CA SER A 507 0.05 4.16 -30.36
C SER A 507 -0.39 4.84 -29.06
N LEU A 508 0.24 4.53 -27.93
CA LEU A 508 -0.03 5.20 -26.66
C LEU A 508 0.24 6.70 -26.72
N TYR A 509 1.35 7.13 -27.31
CA TYR A 509 1.65 8.56 -27.48
C TYR A 509 0.68 9.29 -28.40
N ARG A 510 0.21 8.64 -29.49
CA ARG A 510 -0.87 9.20 -30.33
C ARG A 510 -2.17 9.38 -29.56
N ILE A 511 -2.48 8.46 -28.65
CA ILE A 511 -3.65 8.55 -27.77
C ILE A 511 -3.52 9.74 -26.82
N VAL A 512 -2.34 9.90 -26.18
CA VAL A 512 -2.07 10.98 -25.22
C VAL A 512 -1.97 12.36 -25.90
N ASN A 513 -1.54 12.40 -27.16
CA ASN A 513 -1.33 13.64 -27.90
C ASN A 513 -1.90 13.58 -29.34
N PRO A 514 -3.24 13.59 -29.49
CA PRO A 514 -3.89 13.40 -30.80
C PRO A 514 -3.71 14.57 -31.78
N HIS A 515 -3.11 15.69 -31.37
CA HIS A 515 -2.98 16.91 -32.17
C HIS A 515 -1.56 17.19 -32.70
N THR A 516 -0.57 16.34 -32.39
CA THR A 516 0.76 16.45 -32.99
C THR A 516 0.97 15.37 -34.04
N ASN A 517 0.77 15.71 -35.31
CA ASN A 517 1.43 15.03 -36.41
C ASN A 517 2.91 15.42 -36.38
N CYS A 518 3.76 14.71 -35.65
CA CYS A 518 5.20 14.78 -35.90
C CYS A 518 5.96 13.61 -35.28
N ASN A 519 6.94 13.16 -36.05
CA ASN A 519 7.93 12.14 -35.75
C ASN A 519 8.55 12.35 -34.36
N MET A 520 8.19 11.51 -33.39
CA MET A 520 9.10 11.26 -32.27
C MET A 520 10.07 10.19 -32.73
N SER A 521 11.25 10.62 -33.17
CA SER A 521 12.42 9.77 -33.29
C SER A 521 12.70 9.18 -31.91
N VAL A 522 12.41 7.89 -31.76
CA VAL A 522 12.88 7.09 -30.63
C VAL A 522 14.36 6.87 -30.90
N SER A 523 15.22 7.61 -30.19
CA SER A 523 16.64 7.29 -30.05
C SER A 523 16.81 6.31 -28.89
#